data_AF-E2AT76-F1
#
_entry.id   AF-E2AT76-F1
#
_cell.length_a   1.000
_cell.length_b   1.000
_cell.length_c   1.000
_cell.angle_alpha   90.00
_cell.angle_beta   90.00
_cell.angle_gamma   90.00
#
_symmetry.space_group_name_H-M   'P 1'
#
loop_
_entity.id
_entity.type
_entity.pdbx_description
1 polymer ?
#
loop_
_entity_poly.entity_id
_entity_poly.type
_entity_poly.pdbx_seq_one_letter_code
_entity_poly.pdbx_strand_id
1 'polypeptide(L)'
;LITFLPLILEDIVPKLSENFNKWKIILLLIKMLKITLSPKITPNMLDDLQVTIKKHHELLIKEFSVPLIPKDHIIMHYPAIIKKMGLPRAYW
;
A
#
# COMPACT_ATOMS: atom_id res chain seq x y z
N LEU A 1 5.20 -1.07 14.47
CA LEU A 1 5.68 0.33 14.49
C LEU A 1 5.16 1.14 13.28
N ILE A 2 5.48 0.74 12.05
CA ILE A 2 5.07 1.47 10.81
C ILE A 2 3.54 1.63 10.66
N THR A 3 2.73 0.70 11.15
CA THR A 3 1.26 0.77 11.12
C THR A 3 0.66 1.87 11.99
N PHE A 4 1.39 2.37 12.99
CA PHE A 4 1.00 3.46 13.89
C PHE A 4 1.53 4.82 13.43
N LEU A 5 2.41 4.85 12.42
CA LEU A 5 2.98 6.07 11.88
C LEU A 5 1.92 7.12 11.47
N PRO A 6 0.77 6.75 10.89
CA PRO A 6 -0.27 7.73 10.56
C PRO A 6 -0.75 8.47 11.80
N LEU A 7 -1.05 7.75 12.88
CA LEU A 7 -1.55 8.33 14.13
C LEU A 7 -0.57 9.34 14.75
N ILE A 8 0.73 9.12 14.59
CA ILE A 8 1.76 10.00 15.17
C ILE A 8 1.93 11.28 14.34
N LEU A 9 1.75 11.21 13.02
CA LEU A 9 2.12 12.27 12.09
C LEU A 9 0.91 12.95 11.40
N GLU A 10 -0.31 12.46 11.62
CA GLU A 10 -1.53 12.96 10.98
C GLU A 10 -1.78 14.45 11.26
N ASP A 11 -1.41 14.96 12.44
CA ASP A 11 -1.58 16.38 12.79
C ASP A 11 -0.48 17.30 12.25
N ILE A 12 0.61 16.72 11.76
CA ILE A 12 1.83 17.43 11.35
C ILE A 12 1.86 17.56 9.83
N VAL A 13 1.61 16.47 9.11
CA VAL A 13 1.87 16.39 7.68
C VAL A 13 0.92 17.22 6.80
N PRO A 14 -0.40 17.31 7.09
CA PRO A 14 -1.30 18.20 6.35
C PRO A 14 -0.91 19.68 6.44
N LYS A 15 -0.17 20.08 7.48
CA LYS A 15 0.36 21.46 7.63
C LYS A 15 1.56 21.71 6.71
N LEU A 16 2.17 20.66 6.15
CA LEU A 16 3.28 20.71 5.21
C LEU A 16 2.73 20.51 3.80
N SER A 17 2.18 21.57 3.20
CA SER A 17 1.51 21.56 1.90
C SER A 17 2.30 20.85 0.79
N GLU A 18 3.63 21.00 0.77
CA GLU A 18 4.53 20.41 -0.22
C GLU A 18 4.74 18.89 -0.08
N ASN A 19 4.35 18.29 1.05
CA ASN A 19 4.60 16.88 1.36
C ASN A 19 3.35 16.03 1.40
N PHE A 20 2.18 16.60 1.12
CA PHE A 20 0.90 15.91 1.24
C PHE A 20 0.79 14.67 0.33
N ASN A 21 1.22 14.77 -0.93
CA ASN A 21 1.20 13.64 -1.86
C ASN A 21 2.21 12.55 -1.47
N LYS A 22 3.43 12.94 -1.08
CA LYS A 22 4.47 12.02 -0.59
C LYS A 22 3.98 11.24 0.63
N TRP A 23 3.26 11.92 1.52
CA TRP A 23 2.62 11.29 2.67
C TRP A 23 1.51 10.34 2.28
N LYS A 24 0.65 10.74 1.33
CA LYS A 24 -0.43 9.90 0.81
C LYS A 24 0.10 8.61 0.20
N ILE A 25 1.26 8.63 -0.47
CA ILE A 25 1.94 7.43 -0.96
C ILE A 25 2.28 6.49 0.21
N ILE A 26 2.87 7.01 1.29
CA ILE A 26 3.17 6.24 2.51
C ILE A 26 1.89 5.66 3.15
N LEU A 27 0.82 6.45 3.24
CA LEU A 27 -0.46 5.99 3.78
C LEU A 27 -1.06 4.84 2.96
N LEU A 28 -0.98 4.90 1.63
CA LEU A 28 -1.42 3.82 0.75
C LEU A 28 -0.59 2.56 0.95
N LEU A 29 0.73 2.68 1.11
CA LEU A 29 1.60 1.56 1.45
C LEU A 29 1.24 0.92 2.79
N ILE A 30 0.98 1.73 3.81
CA ILE A 30 0.53 1.25 5.13
C ILE A 30 -0.82 0.54 5.02
N LYS A 31 -1.75 1.04 4.18
CA LYS A 31 -3.02 0.36 3.91
C LYS A 31 -2.81 -1.01 3.27
N MET A 32 -1.90 -1.12 2.29
CA MET A 32 -1.53 -2.43 1.70
C MET A 32 -0.99 -3.38 2.77
N LEU A 33 -0.06 -2.91 3.63
CA LEU A 33 0.48 -3.70 4.73
C LEU A 33 -0.58 -4.15 5.73
N LYS A 34 -1.55 -3.30 6.07
CA LYS A 34 -2.66 -3.69 6.97
C LYS A 34 -3.50 -4.83 6.40
N ILE A 35 -3.72 -4.85 5.08
CA ILE A 35 -4.45 -5.94 4.42
C ILE A 35 -3.61 -7.21 4.39
N THR A 36 -2.36 -7.14 3.93
CA THR A 36 -1.48 -8.33 3.80
C THR A 36 -1.09 -8.94 5.16
N LEU A 37 -1.05 -8.11 6.21
CA LEU A 37 -0.78 -8.54 7.59
C LEU A 37 -2.06 -8.85 8.38
N SER A 38 -3.25 -8.77 7.79
CA SER A 38 -4.49 -9.17 8.45
C SER A 38 -4.52 -10.69 8.72
N PRO A 39 -4.92 -11.15 9.92
CA PRO A 39 -4.97 -12.59 10.24
C PRO A 39 -5.96 -13.36 9.36
N LYS A 40 -6.96 -12.66 8.81
CA LYS A 40 -7.93 -13.21 7.85
C LYS A 40 -8.09 -12.20 6.71
N ILE A 41 -8.15 -12.70 5.48
CA ILE A 41 -8.40 -11.87 4.30
C ILE A 41 -9.72 -12.32 3.68
N THR A 42 -10.62 -11.36 3.48
CA THR A 42 -11.88 -11.57 2.76
C THR A 42 -11.70 -11.16 1.29
N PRO A 43 -12.60 -11.61 0.38
CA PRO A 43 -12.58 -11.18 -1.01
C PRO A 43 -12.61 -9.65 -1.18
N ASN A 44 -13.45 -8.95 -0.42
CA ASN A 44 -13.51 -7.48 -0.45
C ASN A 44 -12.18 -6.82 -0.07
N MET A 45 -11.42 -7.41 0.85
CA MET A 45 -10.08 -6.90 1.20
C MET A 45 -9.08 -7.07 0.05
N LEU A 46 -9.24 -8.11 -0.79
CA LEU A 46 -8.42 -8.29 -1.99
C LEU A 46 -8.76 -7.27 -3.07
N ASP A 47 -10.05 -6.99 -3.26
CA ASP A 47 -10.50 -5.94 -4.18
C ASP A 47 -9.96 -4.57 -3.72
N ASP A 48 -10.05 -4.28 -2.42
CA ASP A 48 -9.46 -3.09 -1.79
C ASP A 48 -7.95 -3.04 -1.99
N LEU A 49 -7.25 -4.16 -1.86
CA LEU A 49 -5.81 -4.25 -2.08
C LEU A 49 -5.46 -3.88 -3.53
N GLN A 50 -6.19 -4.43 -4.51
CA GLN A 50 -5.97 -4.15 -5.92
C GLN A 50 -6.18 -2.66 -6.24
N VAL A 51 -7.26 -2.06 -5.72
CA VAL A 51 -7.53 -0.62 -5.88
C VAL A 51 -6.45 0.22 -5.19
N THR A 52 -5.98 -0.19 -4.01
CA THR A 52 -4.94 0.52 -3.25
C THR A 52 -3.60 0.49 -3.98
N ILE A 53 -3.19 -0.66 -4.53
CA ILE A 53 -1.96 -0.80 -5.32
C ILE A 53 -2.00 0.12 -6.55
N LYS A 54 -3.10 0.10 -7.29
CA LYS A 54 -3.26 0.95 -8.48
C LYS A 54 -3.13 2.44 -8.12
N LYS A 55 -3.87 2.90 -7.10
CA LYS A 55 -3.80 4.29 -6.60
C LYS A 55 -2.39 4.67 -6.14
N HIS A 56 -1.68 3.75 -5.48
CA HIS A 56 -0.32 3.97 -5.02
C HIS A 56 0.64 4.19 -6.18
N HIS A 57 0.63 3.31 -7.18
CA HIS A 57 1.52 3.43 -8.34
C HIS A 57 1.22 4.66 -9.20
N GLU A 58 -0.06 4.98 -9.44
CA GLU A 58 -0.46 6.19 -10.16
C GLU A 58 0.06 7.45 -9.46
N LEU A 59 -0.06 7.52 -8.13
CA LEU A 59 0.43 8.66 -7.36
C LEU A 59 1.96 8.70 -7.30
N LEU A 60 2.63 7.56 -7.18
CA LEU A 60 4.09 7.46 -7.17
C LEU A 60 4.71 7.98 -8.48
N ILE A 61 4.17 7.54 -9.62
CA ILE A 61 4.62 8.01 -10.94
C ILE A 61 4.35 9.51 -11.08
N LYS A 62 3.17 9.98 -10.68
CA LYS A 62 2.80 11.40 -10.77
C LYS A 62 3.71 12.30 -9.93
N GLU A 63 4.03 11.88 -8.72
CA GLU A 63 4.78 12.70 -7.76
C GLU A 63 6.29 12.71 -8.03
N PHE A 64 6.86 11.57 -8.43
CA PHE A 64 8.31 11.41 -8.57
C PHE A 64 8.79 11.31 -10.01
N SER A 65 7.89 11.17 -10.99
CA SER A 65 8.23 10.97 -12.42
C SER A 65 9.21 9.82 -12.66
N VAL A 66 9.13 8.77 -11.82
CA VAL A 66 9.97 7.57 -11.91
C VAL A 66 9.20 6.39 -12.50
N PRO A 67 9.85 5.52 -13.27
CA PRO A 67 9.25 4.26 -13.70
C PRO A 67 9.05 3.33 -12.49
N LEU A 68 8.03 2.48 -12.58
CA LEU A 68 7.85 1.38 -11.62
C LEU A 68 9.01 0.38 -11.78
N ILE A 69 9.59 -0.02 -10.65
CA ILE A 69 10.69 -0.97 -10.62
C ILE A 69 10.16 -2.40 -10.36
N PRO A 70 10.98 -3.45 -10.54
CA PRO A 70 10.49 -4.84 -10.45
C PRO A 70 9.71 -5.18 -9.18
N LYS A 71 10.08 -4.60 -8.03
CA LYS A 71 9.35 -4.79 -6.76
C LYS A 71 7.90 -4.25 -6.82
N ASP A 72 7.68 -3.13 -7.51
CA ASP A 72 6.35 -2.53 -7.67
C ASP A 72 5.48 -3.42 -8.58
N HIS A 73 6.08 -3.97 -9.64
CA HIS A 73 5.41 -4.93 -10.51
C HIS A 73 4.99 -6.20 -9.77
N ILE A 74 5.87 -6.75 -8.93
CA ILE A 74 5.57 -7.93 -8.10
C ILE A 74 4.35 -7.68 -7.19
N ILE A 75 4.27 -6.48 -6.57
CA ILE A 75 3.15 -6.12 -5.69
C ILE A 75 1.80 -6.16 -6.43
N MET A 76 1.74 -5.83 -7.72
CA MET A 76 0.49 -5.91 -8.51
C MET A 76 -0.10 -7.32 -8.56
N HIS A 77 0.73 -8.35 -8.41
CA HIS A 77 0.30 -9.76 -8.41
C HIS A 77 -0.15 -10.26 -7.04
N TYR A 78 0.10 -9.52 -5.95
CA TYR A 78 -0.22 -9.97 -4.60
C TYR A 78 -1.69 -10.34 -4.40
N PRO A 79 -2.69 -9.57 -4.88
CA PRO A 79 -4.09 -9.97 -4.75
C PRO A 79 -4.38 -11.35 -5.36
N ALA A 80 -3.84 -11.62 -6.56
CA ALA A 80 -4.04 -12.87 -7.27
C ALA A 80 -3.31 -14.04 -6.59
N ILE A 81 -2.08 -13.80 -6.09
CA ILE A 81 -1.31 -14.79 -5.34
C ILE A 81 -2.04 -15.15 -4.04
N ILE A 82 -2.49 -14.16 -3.27
CA ILE A 82 -3.23 -14.38 -2.02
C ILE A 82 -4.51 -15.17 -2.28
N LYS A 83 -5.25 -14.83 -3.34
CA LYS A 83 -6.49 -15.51 -3.72
C LYS A 83 -6.27 -17.00 -4.03
N LYS A 84 -5.14 -17.35 -4.66
CA LYS A 84 -4.85 -18.72 -5.10
C LYS A 84 -4.12 -19.56 -4.06
N MET A 85 -3.16 -18.97 -3.36
CA MET A 85 -2.19 -19.69 -2.51
C MET A 85 -2.41 -19.41 -1.02
N GLY A 86 -3.33 -18.51 -0.67
CA GLY A 86 -3.49 -18.01 0.70
C GLY A 86 -2.45 -16.94 1.07
N LEU A 87 -2.41 -16.58 2.34
CA LEU A 87 -1.54 -15.52 2.85
C LEU A 87 -0.05 -15.83 2.60
N PRO A 88 0.73 -14.88 2.04
CA PRO A 88 2.17 -15.03 1.83
C PRO A 88 2.94 -15.37 3.11
N ARG A 89 2.45 -15.00 4.30
CA ARG A 89 3.09 -15.37 5.59
C ARG A 89 3.21 -16.88 5.83
N ALA A 90 2.52 -17.73 5.07
CA ALA A 90 2.77 -19.16 5.09
C ALA A 90 4.08 -19.57 4.36
N TYR A 91 4.70 -18.65 3.61
CA TYR A 91 5.80 -18.91 2.68
C TYR A 91 7.00 -17.94 2.82
N TRP A 92 6.92 -16.95 3.71
CA TRP A 92 7.95 -15.96 4.02
C TRP A 92 8.25 -16.02 5.51
#